data_AF-A0A2K8Z6N9-F1
#
_entry.id   AF-A0A2K8Z6N9-F1
#
_cell.length_a   1.000
_cell.length_b   1.000
_cell.length_c   1.000
_cell.angle_alpha   90.00
_cell.angle_beta   90.00
_cell.angle_gamma   90.00
#
_symmetry.space_group_name_H-M   'P 1'
#
loop_
_entity.id
_entity.type
_entity.pdbx_description
1 polymer ?
#
loop_
_entity_poly.entity_id
_entity_poly.type
_entity_poly.pdbx_seq_one_letter_code
_entity_poly.pdbx_strand_id
1 'polypeptide(L)'
;MEKKNEPKEGKNGLRNYSFERVKKGKIVYLNDPRMPGAYQEWTNFFYTKKCLYCSKEFEAKRVDTTFCSQNCQKAHLRLRRK
;
A
#
# COMPACT_ATOMS: atom_id res chain seq x y z
N MET A 1 -3.58 -7.96 -23.67
CA MET A 1 -2.79 -6.71 -23.52
C MET A 1 -2.69 -6.38 -22.04
N GLU A 2 -1.61 -6.77 -21.37
CA GLU A 2 -1.34 -6.36 -19.99
C GLU A 2 -1.06 -4.85 -19.99
N LYS A 3 -2.01 -4.05 -19.50
CA LYS A 3 -1.75 -2.63 -19.24
C LYS A 3 -0.67 -2.57 -18.16
N LYS A 4 0.54 -2.19 -18.54
CA LYS A 4 1.59 -1.79 -17.58
C LYS A 4 1.02 -0.64 -16.76
N ASN A 5 0.64 -0.94 -15.51
CA ASN A 5 0.08 0.05 -14.59
C ASN A 5 1.20 0.94 -14.08
N GLU A 6 1.68 1.86 -14.91
CA GLU A 6 2.72 2.80 -14.51
C GLU A 6 2.24 3.69 -13.35
N PRO A 7 3.15 4.10 -12.44
CA PRO A 7 2.82 5.05 -11.38
C PRO A 7 2.27 6.34 -11.98
N LYS A 8 1.09 6.78 -11.53
CA LYS A 8 0.47 8.03 -12.00
C LYS A 8 0.68 9.12 -10.96
N GLU A 9 1.32 10.22 -11.36
CA GLU A 9 1.36 11.44 -10.58
C GLU A 9 0.14 12.30 -10.90
N GLY A 10 -0.67 12.58 -9.88
CA GLY A 10 -1.80 13.51 -9.97
C GLY A 10 -1.66 14.67 -8.99
N LYS A 11 -2.61 15.62 -9.03
CA LYS A 11 -2.67 16.77 -8.11
C LYS A 11 -2.63 16.37 -6.62
N ASN A 12 -3.06 15.15 -6.30
CA ASN A 12 -3.13 14.61 -4.93
C ASN A 12 -1.94 13.67 -4.58
N GLY A 13 -0.85 13.70 -5.36
CA GLY A 13 0.36 12.92 -5.10
C GLY A 13 0.55 11.70 -6.01
N LEU A 14 1.56 10.89 -5.67
CA LEU A 14 2.00 9.73 -6.44
C LEU A 14 1.18 8.49 -6.08
N ARG A 15 0.35 8.02 -7.02
CA ARG A 15 -0.46 6.82 -6.87
C ARG A 15 0.12 5.67 -7.69
N ASN A 16 0.39 4.54 -7.03
CA ASN A 16 0.85 3.34 -7.73
C ASN A 16 -0.26 2.29 -7.77
N TYR A 17 -0.82 2.05 -8.95
CA TYR A 17 -1.83 1.01 -9.19
C TYR A 17 -1.22 -0.30 -9.71
N SER A 18 0.10 -0.39 -9.89
CA SER A 18 0.77 -1.66 -10.13
C SER A 18 0.81 -2.50 -8.85
N PHE A 19 0.54 -3.79 -9.01
CA PHE A 19 0.72 -4.83 -8.01
C PHE A 19 0.99 -6.15 -8.72
N GLU A 20 1.81 -6.99 -8.11
CA GLU A 20 2.18 -8.30 -8.65
C GLU A 20 1.14 -9.36 -8.32
N ARG A 21 0.57 -9.30 -7.12
CA ARG A 21 -0.37 -10.30 -6.62
C ARG A 21 -1.46 -9.67 -5.76
N VAL A 22 -2.63 -10.30 -5.77
CA VAL A 22 -3.77 -9.95 -4.93
C VAL A 22 -4.15 -11.15 -4.08
N LYS A 23 -4.14 -11.00 -2.76
CA LYS A 23 -4.65 -12.00 -1.81
C LYS A 23 -6.00 -11.53 -1.27
N LYS A 24 -7.03 -12.36 -1.40
CA LYS A 24 -8.36 -12.09 -0.84
C LYS A 24 -8.50 -12.77 0.53
N GLY A 25 -9.15 -12.09 1.48
CA GLY A 25 -9.62 -12.71 2.73
C GLY A 25 -8.55 -12.97 3.79
N LYS A 26 -7.93 -11.92 4.35
CA LYS A 26 -7.15 -12.06 5.60
C LYS A 26 -8.00 -11.63 6.80
N ILE A 27 -8.04 -12.47 7.82
CA ILE A 27 -8.59 -12.11 9.13
C ILE A 27 -7.56 -11.22 9.83
N VAL A 28 -7.98 -10.01 10.20
CA VAL A 28 -7.15 -9.09 10.99
C VAL A 28 -7.80 -8.94 12.36
N TYR A 29 -7.10 -9.36 13.41
CA TYR A 29 -7.53 -9.14 14.78
C TYR A 29 -7.05 -7.75 15.21
N LEU A 30 -7.97 -6.79 15.29
CA LEU A 30 -7.69 -5.52 15.96
C LEU A 30 -7.95 -5.70 17.46
N ASN A 31 -6.89 -5.70 18.27
CA ASN A 31 -7.02 -5.56 19.72
C ASN A 31 -7.19 -4.07 20.04
N ASP A 32 -8.42 -3.57 19.99
CA ASP A 32 -8.76 -2.24 20.50
C ASP A 32 -9.09 -2.34 22.00
N PRO A 33 -8.33 -1.71 22.91
CA PRO A 33 -8.61 -1.73 24.35
C PRO A 33 -9.93 -1.06 24.75
N ARG A 34 -10.57 -0.28 23.86
CA ARG A 34 -11.80 0.49 24.15
C ARG A 34 -13.07 -0.22 23.70
N MET A 35 -12.97 -1.30 22.92
CA MET A 35 -14.10 -2.12 22.49
C MET A 35 -13.79 -3.61 22.77
N PRO A 36 -14.24 -4.15 23.92
CA PRO A 36 -14.09 -5.57 24.23
C PRO A 36 -15.05 -6.37 23.32
N GLY A 37 -14.54 -6.83 22.20
CA GLY A 37 -15.27 -7.62 21.21
C GLY A 37 -14.47 -7.65 19.93
N ALA A 38 -13.85 -8.79 19.63
CA ALA A 38 -13.06 -8.98 18.42
C ALA A 38 -13.95 -8.83 17.18
N TYR A 39 -13.98 -7.64 16.58
CA TYR A 39 -14.69 -7.46 15.31
C TYR A 39 -13.85 -8.04 14.17
N GLN A 40 -14.44 -8.97 13.42
CA GLN A 40 -13.84 -9.56 12.24
C GLN A 40 -14.02 -8.61 11.05
N GLU A 41 -13.02 -7.77 10.76
CA GLU A 41 -12.99 -7.12 9.46
C GLU A 41 -12.54 -8.13 8.40
N TRP A 42 -13.44 -8.47 7.47
CA TRP A 42 -13.06 -9.05 6.19
C TRP A 42 -12.25 -8.01 5.42
N THR A 43 -10.94 -8.01 5.63
CA THR A 43 -10.06 -7.19 4.81
C THR A 43 -9.94 -7.87 3.44
N ASN A 44 -10.81 -7.42 2.54
CA ASN A 44 -11.14 -8.14 1.30
C ASN A 44 -9.94 -8.32 0.35
N PHE A 45 -8.90 -7.47 0.42
CA PHE A 45 -7.79 -7.49 -0.54
C PHE A 45 -6.46 -7.00 0.05
N PHE A 46 -5.39 -7.78 -0.12
CA PHE A 46 -4.00 -7.38 0.06
C PHE A 46 -3.30 -7.40 -1.29
N TYR A 47 -2.54 -6.35 -1.58
CA TYR A 47 -1.82 -6.14 -2.82
C TYR A 47 -0.33 -6.29 -2.54
N THR A 48 0.34 -7.26 -3.14
CA THR A 48 1.80 -7.35 -3.14
C THR A 48 2.35 -6.39 -4.19
N LYS A 49 3.24 -5.49 -3.77
CA LYS A 49 3.74 -4.38 -4.58
C LYS A 49 5.21 -4.13 -4.34
N LYS A 50 5.86 -3.43 -5.28
CA LYS A 50 7.23 -2.91 -5.12
C LYS A 50 7.21 -1.45 -4.66
N CYS A 51 8.01 -1.14 -3.64
CA CYS A 51 8.17 0.21 -3.12
C CYS A 51 8.86 1.08 -4.17
N LEU A 52 8.31 2.25 -4.47
CA LEU A 52 8.87 3.13 -5.49
C LEU A 52 10.20 3.79 -5.08
N TYR A 53 10.52 3.81 -3.79
CA TYR A 53 11.78 4.38 -3.29
C TYR A 53 12.88 3.33 -3.13
N CYS A 54 12.59 2.19 -2.50
CA CYS A 54 13.60 1.18 -2.16
C CYS A 54 13.47 -0.13 -2.95
N SER A 55 12.53 -0.20 -3.89
CA SER A 55 12.25 -1.36 -4.75
C SER A 55 11.92 -2.68 -4.02
N LYS A 56 11.81 -2.66 -2.68
CA LYS A 56 11.43 -3.83 -1.88
C LYS A 56 9.97 -4.20 -2.10
N GLU A 57 9.69 -5.49 -2.14
CA GLU A 57 8.34 -6.04 -2.17
C GLU A 57 7.67 -5.88 -0.80
N PHE A 58 6.41 -5.49 -0.79
CA PHE A 58 5.61 -5.29 0.42
C PHE A 58 4.12 -5.57 0.17
N GLU A 59 3.39 -5.94 1.21
CA GLU A 59 1.93 -6.12 1.16
C GLU A 59 1.22 -4.86 1.64
N ALA A 60 0.21 -4.42 0.89
CA ALA A 60 -0.60 -3.25 1.22
C ALA A 60 -2.10 -3.57 1.22
N LYS A 61 -2.84 -2.99 2.17
CA LYS A 61 -4.32 -3.07 2.19
C LYS A 61 -4.97 -2.16 1.13
N ARG A 62 -4.31 -1.05 0.74
CA ARG A 62 -4.85 -0.10 -0.26
C ARG A 62 -4.21 -0.30 -1.64
N VAL A 63 -5.05 -0.23 -2.66
CA VAL A 63 -4.65 -0.41 -4.07
C VAL A 63 -3.79 0.71 -4.63
N ASP A 64 -3.64 1.84 -3.94
CA ASP A 64 -2.86 2.99 -4.37
C ASP A 64 -1.56 3.16 -3.57
N THR A 65 -1.29 2.28 -2.59
CA THR A 65 -0.10 2.39 -1.74
C THR A 65 1.18 2.26 -2.57
N THR A 66 2.05 3.25 -2.44
CA THR A 66 3.25 3.45 -3.28
C THR A 66 4.55 3.08 -2.57
N PHE A 67 4.57 3.14 -1.25
CA PHE A 67 5.78 3.00 -0.42
C PHE A 67 5.57 1.94 0.65
N CYS A 68 6.62 1.17 0.96
CA CYS A 68 6.58 0.16 2.02
C CYS A 68 6.57 0.76 3.44
N SER A 69 6.95 2.03 3.60
CA SER A 69 7.01 2.71 4.90
C SER A 69 6.89 4.24 4.75
N GLN A 70 6.51 4.91 5.82
CA GLN A 70 6.52 6.38 5.88
C GLN A 70 7.92 6.97 5.67
N ASN A 71 8.97 6.26 6.08
CA ASN A 71 10.35 6.69 5.86
C ASN A 71 10.70 6.74 4.37
N CYS A 72 10.29 5.72 3.61
CA CYS A 72 10.46 5.69 2.16
C CYS A 72 9.69 6.83 1.47
N GLN A 73 8.46 7.10 1.92
CA GLN A 73 7.68 8.23 1.41
C GLN A 73 8.38 9.57 1.68
N LYS A 74 8.84 9.80 2.92
CA LYS A 74 9.55 11.04 3.28
C LYS A 74 10.86 11.19 2.51
N ALA A 75 11.63 10.12 2.34
CA ALA A 75 12.87 10.13 1.58
C ALA A 75 12.64 10.47 0.11
N HIS A 76 11.61 9.88 -0.51
CA HIS A 76 11.20 10.21 -1.87
C HIS A 76 10.77 11.68 -2.01
N LEU A 77 10.00 12.22 -1.06
CA LEU A 77 9.61 13.64 -1.05
C LEU A 77 10.81 14.58 -0.89
N ARG A 78 11.85 14.19 -0.13
CA ARG A 78 13.09 14.96 -0.01
C ARG A 78 13.88 15.00 -1.32
N LEU A 79 13.96 13.89 -2.04
CA LEU A 79 14.62 13.84 -3.35
C LEU A 79 13.94 14.74 -4.38
N ARG A 80 12.61 14.83 -4.37
CA ARG A 80 11.85 15.70 -5.29
C ARG A 80 12.00 17.21 -5.03
N ARG A 81 12.51 17.60 -3.86
CA ARG A 81 12.69 19.01 -3.48
C ARG A 81 14.10 19.53 -3.77
N LYS A 82 15.03 18.66 -4.18
CA LYS A 82 16.34 19.04 -4.71
C LYS A 82 16.22 19.30 -6.20
#